data_AF-A0A1M3J6R9-F1
#
_entry.id   AF-A0A1M3J6R9-F1
#
_cell.length_a   1.000
_cell.length_b   1.000
_cell.length_c   1.000
_cell.angle_alpha   90.00
_cell.angle_beta   90.00
_cell.angle_gamma   90.00
#
_symmetry.space_group_name_H-M   'P 1'
#
loop_
_entity.id
_entity.type
_entity.pdbx_description
1 polymer ?
#
loop_
_entity_poly.entity_id
_entity_poly.type
_entity_poly.pdbx_seq_one_letter_code
_entity_poly.pdbx_strand_id
1 'polypeptide(L)'
;MSKNRLSPHDRYIRSIFTIPKIAREFFEAHLPEKVKEAIDLNTIEPQKDSFIDDKLKQQISDILFATKFNNEEGYIYCLLEHASTPDKMLPLRLVKYMSAIIDQHLKKSESNKLPIIYPLVLYTGQKPFPYSTDLFELYGANQDLAREIMGRPYKIVDLTQASDEELKKYFWFGAAALIAKHIKDPDILPTLKVAIDLFRKIENLGEKQYIEEYIYVTLSYVVEAAEIKDKEAFIETIRKGLTEINEDKIMTLAEQWKQEGLEKGRLEIARSMILKGFDTQIIMEVTGLSQEQVSELIH
;
A
#
# COMPACT_ATOMS: atom_id res chain seq x y z
N MET A 1 15.89 -10.83 29.00
CA MET A 1 14.54 -10.23 28.89
C MET A 1 14.24 -9.47 30.18
N SER A 2 14.58 -8.19 30.26
CA SER A 2 14.19 -7.36 31.42
C SER A 2 12.79 -6.81 31.17
N LYS A 3 11.82 -7.21 32.01
CA LYS A 3 10.55 -6.48 32.12
C LYS A 3 10.89 -5.05 32.54
N ASN A 4 10.74 -4.09 31.64
CA ASN A 4 10.96 -2.67 31.91
C ASN A 4 9.92 -2.24 32.96
N ARG A 5 10.31 -2.19 34.25
CA ARG A 5 9.43 -1.68 35.31
C ARG A 5 9.28 -0.19 35.10
N LEU A 6 8.04 0.27 34.91
CA LEU A 6 7.68 1.69 34.89
C LEU A 6 8.29 2.41 36.09
N SER A 7 8.78 3.63 35.87
CA SER A 7 9.35 4.44 36.95
C SER A 7 8.29 4.71 38.05
N PRO A 8 8.68 4.98 39.30
CA PRO A 8 7.74 5.39 40.34
C PRO A 8 6.86 6.57 39.92
N HIS A 9 7.43 7.53 39.17
CA HIS A 9 6.70 8.68 38.64
C HIS A 9 5.63 8.25 37.63
N ASP A 10 5.98 7.41 36.65
CA ASP A 10 5.03 6.91 35.65
C ASP A 10 3.87 6.16 36.27
N ARG A 11 4.15 5.34 37.30
CA ARG A 11 3.12 4.62 38.05
C ARG A 11 2.20 5.56 38.81
N TYR A 12 2.74 6.60 39.43
CA TYR A 12 1.95 7.61 40.13
C TYR A 12 1.02 8.34 39.15
N ILE A 13 1.57 8.88 38.05
CA ILE A 13 0.79 9.60 37.05
C ILE A 13 -0.29 8.69 36.44
N ARG A 14 0.05 7.45 36.06
CA ARG A 14 -0.96 6.50 35.57
C ARG A 14 -2.08 6.27 36.58
N SER A 15 -1.74 6.12 37.85
CA SER A 15 -2.73 5.87 38.91
C SER A 15 -3.66 7.06 39.09
N ILE A 16 -3.14 8.29 39.16
CA ILE A 16 -3.98 9.49 39.34
C ILE A 16 -4.87 9.75 38.13
N PHE A 17 -4.39 9.46 36.91
CA PHE A 17 -5.18 9.64 35.68
C PHE A 17 -6.28 8.58 35.50
N THR A 18 -6.31 7.53 36.34
CA THR A 18 -7.50 6.66 36.43
C THR A 18 -8.66 7.30 37.20
N ILE A 19 -8.42 8.38 37.94
CA ILE A 19 -9.45 9.12 38.69
C ILE A 19 -10.14 10.09 37.72
N PRO A 20 -11.42 9.87 37.34
CA PRO A 20 -12.06 10.63 36.27
C PRO A 20 -12.10 12.14 36.51
N LYS A 21 -12.25 12.56 37.77
CA LYS A 21 -12.26 13.99 38.14
C LYS A 21 -10.93 14.67 37.82
N ILE A 22 -9.80 14.01 38.11
CA ILE A 22 -8.46 14.55 37.83
C ILE A 22 -8.21 14.60 36.32
N ALA A 23 -8.54 13.52 35.60
CA ALA A 23 -8.38 13.48 34.15
C ALA A 23 -9.21 14.59 33.48
N ARG A 24 -10.47 14.76 33.88
CA ARG A 24 -11.35 15.82 33.37
C ARG A 24 -10.80 17.21 33.64
N GLU A 25 -10.45 17.50 34.89
CA GLU A 25 -9.87 18.81 35.28
C GLU A 25 -8.60 19.11 34.48
N PHE A 26 -7.73 18.11 34.30
CA PHE A 26 -6.53 18.25 33.51
C PHE A 26 -6.83 18.58 32.04
N PHE A 27 -7.74 17.84 31.39
CA PHE A 27 -8.06 18.10 29.98
C PHE A 27 -8.81 19.42 29.79
N GLU A 28 -9.73 19.77 30.69
CA GLU A 28 -10.45 21.05 30.64
C GLU A 28 -9.49 22.25 30.75
N ALA A 29 -8.41 22.13 31.53
CA ALA A 29 -7.42 23.18 31.67
C ALA A 29 -6.46 23.32 30.48
N HIS A 30 -6.17 22.24 29.74
CA HIS A 30 -5.06 22.22 28.76
C HIS A 30 -5.46 22.00 27.30
N LEU A 31 -6.70 21.59 27.03
CA LEU A 31 -7.17 21.48 25.64
C LEU A 31 -7.32 22.89 25.01
N PRO A 32 -7.08 23.05 23.70
CA PRO A 32 -7.43 24.27 22.98
C PRO A 32 -8.94 24.46 22.90
N GLU A 33 -9.42 25.71 22.82
CA GLU A 33 -10.86 26.04 22.81
C GLU A 33 -11.65 25.27 21.74
N LYS A 34 -11.15 25.21 20.51
CA LYS A 34 -11.79 24.44 19.42
C LYS A 34 -11.97 22.95 19.74
N VAL A 35 -11.07 22.38 20.54
CA VAL A 35 -11.15 20.99 20.98
C VAL A 35 -12.15 20.85 22.12
N LYS A 36 -12.15 21.79 23.08
CA LYS A 36 -13.14 21.83 24.18
C LYS A 36 -14.57 21.95 23.67
N GLU A 37 -14.80 22.73 22.62
CA GLU A 37 -16.12 22.88 21.99
C GLU A 37 -16.64 21.58 21.39
N ALA A 38 -15.75 20.70 20.92
CA ALA A 38 -16.11 19.47 20.22
C ALA A 38 -16.19 18.24 21.14
N ILE A 39 -15.42 18.21 22.23
CA ILE A 39 -15.21 17.01 23.06
C ILE A 39 -16.22 16.91 24.22
N ASP A 40 -16.71 15.70 24.51
CA ASP A 40 -17.50 15.40 25.71
C ASP A 40 -16.65 14.77 26.83
N LEU A 41 -16.05 15.59 27.68
CA LEU A 41 -15.25 15.14 28.82
C LEU A 41 -16.05 14.38 29.91
N ASN A 42 -17.38 14.32 29.81
CA ASN A 42 -18.19 13.50 30.72
C ASN A 42 -18.12 12.01 30.36
N THR A 43 -17.80 11.69 29.10
CA THR A 43 -17.71 10.33 28.57
C THR A 43 -16.29 9.76 28.59
N ILE A 44 -15.36 10.44 29.26
CA ILE A 44 -13.94 10.08 29.21
C ILE A 44 -13.64 8.78 29.97
N GLU A 45 -13.07 7.81 29.28
CA GLU A 45 -12.80 6.47 29.83
C GLU A 45 -11.39 5.98 29.49
N PRO A 46 -10.53 5.71 30.49
CA PRO A 46 -9.19 5.18 30.26
C PRO A 46 -9.24 3.77 29.67
N GLN A 47 -8.48 3.54 28.61
CA GLN A 47 -8.39 2.25 27.94
C GLN A 47 -7.26 1.42 28.56
N LYS A 48 -7.56 0.17 28.94
CA LYS A 48 -6.65 -0.71 29.68
C LYS A 48 -5.55 -1.31 28.81
N ASP A 49 -5.80 -1.48 27.53
CA ASP A 49 -4.82 -1.96 26.56
C ASP A 49 -4.19 -0.76 25.86
N SER A 50 -2.88 -0.54 26.04
CA SER A 50 -2.18 0.38 25.15
C SER A 50 -2.20 -0.22 23.75
N PHE A 51 -2.79 0.51 22.80
CA PHE A 51 -3.07 0.15 21.41
C PHE A 51 -1.79 0.01 20.55
N ILE A 52 -0.64 -0.02 21.22
CA ILE A 52 0.68 0.18 20.67
C ILE A 52 1.38 -1.18 20.66
N ASP A 53 1.97 -1.58 19.54
CA ASP A 53 2.74 -2.83 19.40
C ASP A 53 3.77 -2.99 20.54
N ASP A 54 4.02 -4.22 21.00
CA ASP A 54 5.04 -4.55 22.01
C ASP A 54 6.45 -4.02 21.65
N LYS A 55 6.76 -3.79 20.37
CA LYS A 55 8.02 -3.11 19.95
C LYS A 55 8.03 -1.62 20.25
N LEU A 56 6.87 -0.97 20.18
CA LEU A 56 6.67 0.44 20.41
C LEU A 56 6.36 0.78 21.88
N LYS A 57 5.86 -0.18 22.67
CA LYS A 57 5.60 -0.07 24.13
C LYS A 57 6.86 0.03 24.98
N GLN A 58 8.02 -0.44 24.49
CA GLN A 58 9.17 -0.71 25.35
C GLN A 58 9.81 0.51 26.00
N GLN A 59 9.44 1.74 25.60
CA GLN A 59 10.14 2.94 26.03
C GLN A 59 9.29 3.99 26.76
N ILE A 60 7.95 3.88 26.80
CA ILE A 60 7.12 5.01 27.30
C ILE A 60 5.89 4.53 28.07
N SER A 61 5.51 5.32 29.06
CA SER A 61 4.24 5.22 29.76
C SER A 61 3.20 6.05 29.02
N ASP A 62 2.18 5.41 28.46
CA ASP A 62 1.09 6.06 27.74
C ASP A 62 -0.26 5.82 28.42
N ILE A 63 -1.24 6.67 28.15
CA ILE A 63 -2.64 6.47 28.52
C ILE A 63 -3.52 6.92 27.36
N LEU A 64 -4.35 6.01 26.86
CA LEU A 64 -5.39 6.34 25.90
C LEU A 64 -6.72 6.52 26.63
N PHE A 65 -7.44 7.57 26.31
CA PHE A 65 -8.82 7.79 26.77
C PHE A 65 -9.77 7.71 25.59
N ALA A 66 -10.79 6.87 25.68
CA ALA A 66 -11.94 6.95 24.78
C ALA A 66 -12.87 8.06 25.25
N THR A 67 -13.50 8.74 24.31
CA THR A 67 -14.46 9.83 24.53
C THR A 67 -15.26 10.06 23.25
N LYS A 68 -16.09 11.10 23.22
CA LYS A 68 -16.80 11.53 22.03
C LYS A 68 -16.35 12.92 21.58
N PHE A 69 -16.26 13.09 20.27
CA PHE A 69 -16.13 14.38 19.60
C PHE A 69 -17.36 14.59 18.70
N ASN A 70 -18.16 15.61 18.95
CA ASN A 70 -19.39 15.89 18.20
C ASN A 70 -20.31 14.64 18.05
N ASN A 71 -20.46 13.89 19.15
CA ASN A 71 -21.20 12.61 19.23
C ASN A 71 -20.62 11.40 18.48
N GLU A 72 -19.48 11.55 17.79
CA GLU A 72 -18.74 10.45 17.16
C GLU A 72 -17.63 9.94 18.09
N GLU A 73 -17.26 8.67 17.97
CA GLU A 73 -16.18 8.10 18.78
C GLU A 73 -14.82 8.77 18.49
N GLY A 74 -14.05 9.01 19.54
CA GLY A 74 -12.69 9.51 19.42
C GLY A 74 -11.87 9.30 20.67
N TYR A 75 -10.66 9.84 20.65
CA TYR A 75 -9.67 9.56 21.67
C TYR A 75 -8.86 10.79 22.07
N ILE A 76 -8.42 10.80 23.33
CA ILE A 76 -7.25 11.58 23.76
C ILE A 76 -6.11 10.60 23.98
N TYR A 77 -5.02 10.80 23.25
CA TYR A 77 -3.78 10.05 23.47
C TYR A 77 -2.83 10.88 24.34
N CYS A 78 -2.70 10.51 25.60
CA CYS A 78 -1.83 11.18 26.56
C CYS A 78 -0.52 10.41 26.73
N LEU A 79 0.57 10.98 26.22
CA LEU A 79 1.92 10.44 26.40
C LEU A 79 2.54 11.02 27.67
N LEU A 80 3.02 10.15 28.56
CA LEU A 80 3.75 10.57 29.76
C LEU A 80 5.25 10.48 29.47
N GLU A 81 5.88 11.63 29.28
CA GLU A 81 7.31 11.72 28.96
C GLU A 81 8.08 12.15 30.22
N HIS A 82 8.56 11.16 30.97
CA HIS A 82 9.52 11.36 32.07
C HIS A 82 10.93 10.96 31.61
N ALA A 83 11.50 11.74 30.69
CA ALA A 83 12.82 11.47 30.13
C ALA A 83 13.89 12.40 30.70
N SER A 84 15.03 11.84 31.14
CA SER A 84 16.24 12.61 31.47
C SER A 84 16.83 13.31 30.25
N THR A 85 16.64 12.70 29.07
CA THR A 85 17.02 13.22 27.76
C THR A 85 15.77 13.30 26.90
N PRO A 86 15.27 14.50 26.58
CA PRO A 86 14.07 14.65 25.76
C PRO A 86 14.28 14.05 24.36
N ASP A 87 13.21 13.53 23.74
CA ASP A 87 13.28 12.97 22.40
C ASP A 87 12.91 14.01 21.33
N LYS A 88 13.87 14.35 20.45
CA LYS A 88 13.64 15.25 19.31
C LYS A 88 12.67 14.65 18.29
N MET A 89 12.58 13.33 18.19
CA MET A 89 11.71 12.61 17.24
C MET A 89 10.29 12.42 17.76
N LEU A 90 9.94 13.01 18.90
CA LEU A 90 8.64 12.90 19.53
C LEU A 90 7.45 13.21 18.59
N PRO A 91 7.47 14.24 17.72
CA PRO A 91 6.38 14.49 16.77
C PRO A 91 6.10 13.31 15.82
N LEU A 92 7.14 12.70 15.22
CA LEU A 92 7.00 11.52 14.37
C LEU A 92 6.46 10.32 15.15
N ARG A 93 6.90 10.18 16.40
CA ARG A 93 6.46 9.12 17.30
C ARG A 93 4.96 9.24 17.63
N LEU A 94 4.47 10.44 17.89
CA LEU A 94 3.03 10.70 18.09
C LEU A 94 2.21 10.31 16.85
N VAL A 95 2.67 10.65 15.63
CA VAL A 95 1.99 10.24 14.40
C VAL A 95 1.87 8.72 14.30
N LYS A 96 2.96 7.98 14.56
CA LYS A 96 2.95 6.50 14.56
C LYS A 96 1.95 5.93 15.55
N TYR A 97 1.85 6.51 16.75
CA TYR A 97 0.89 6.07 17.76
C TYR A 97 -0.55 6.35 17.36
N MET A 98 -0.82 7.54 16.83
CA MET A 98 -2.16 7.88 16.32
C MET A 98 -2.59 6.92 15.19
N SER A 99 -1.69 6.60 14.24
CA SER A 99 -1.97 5.62 13.20
C SER A 99 -2.28 4.23 13.76
N ALA A 100 -1.51 3.76 14.75
CA ALA A 100 -1.77 2.46 15.39
C ALA A 100 -3.13 2.41 16.12
N ILE A 101 -3.51 3.50 16.79
CA ILE A 101 -4.83 3.62 17.45
C ILE A 101 -5.95 3.58 16.39
N ILE A 102 -5.78 4.29 15.27
CA ILE A 102 -6.72 4.26 14.14
C ILE A 102 -6.90 2.84 13.61
N ASP A 103 -5.80 2.13 13.31
CA ASP A 103 -5.84 0.77 12.77
C ASP A 103 -6.62 -0.19 13.68
N GLN A 104 -6.41 -0.08 15.00
CA GLN A 104 -7.11 -0.92 15.95
C GLN A 104 -8.57 -0.50 16.16
N HIS A 105 -8.89 0.80 16.09
CA HIS A 105 -10.27 1.25 16.09
C HIS A 105 -11.02 0.65 14.89
N LEU A 106 -10.46 0.75 13.68
CA LEU A 106 -11.05 0.20 12.47
C LEU A 106 -11.19 -1.32 12.50
N LYS A 107 -10.31 -2.05 13.20
CA LYS A 107 -10.46 -3.50 13.41
C LYS A 107 -11.59 -3.87 14.36
N LYS A 108 -11.94 -2.98 15.30
CA LYS A 108 -13.01 -3.19 16.30
C LYS A 108 -14.36 -2.68 15.80
N SER A 109 -14.35 -1.63 14.98
CA SER A 109 -15.56 -1.04 14.41
C SER A 109 -15.88 -1.65 13.05
N GLU A 110 -17.16 -1.87 12.73
CA GLU A 110 -17.59 -2.14 11.34
C GLU A 110 -17.62 -0.86 10.47
N SER A 111 -17.04 0.25 10.96
CA SER A 111 -17.06 1.57 10.34
C SER A 111 -15.80 1.81 9.51
N ASN A 112 -15.96 2.54 8.40
CA ASN A 112 -14.85 3.07 7.59
C ASN A 112 -14.50 4.52 7.93
N LYS A 113 -15.07 5.08 9.01
CA LYS A 113 -14.76 6.45 9.48
C LYS A 113 -13.59 6.42 10.45
N LEU A 114 -12.68 7.37 10.30
CA LEU A 114 -11.56 7.53 11.23
C LEU A 114 -12.00 8.24 12.51
N PRO A 115 -11.54 7.78 13.70
CA PRO A 115 -11.78 8.50 14.95
C PRO A 115 -10.90 9.75 15.01
N ILE A 116 -11.41 10.81 15.64
CA ILE A 116 -10.56 11.95 16.02
C ILE A 116 -9.64 11.49 17.15
N ILE A 117 -8.35 11.80 17.04
CA ILE A 117 -7.38 11.59 18.11
C ILE A 117 -6.71 12.91 18.44
N TYR A 118 -6.81 13.34 19.70
CA TYR A 118 -6.06 14.49 20.20
C TYR A 118 -4.80 14.02 20.92
N PRO A 119 -3.59 14.24 20.37
CA PRO A 119 -2.35 13.92 21.06
C PRO A 119 -2.02 14.99 22.10
N LEU A 120 -1.64 14.55 23.30
CA LEU A 120 -1.18 15.41 24.38
C LEU A 120 0.04 14.78 25.03
N VAL A 121 1.05 15.59 25.37
CA VAL A 121 2.25 15.13 26.06
C VAL A 121 2.30 15.78 27.43
N LEU A 122 2.25 14.98 28.50
CA LEU A 122 2.61 15.43 29.83
C LEU A 122 4.11 15.21 30.02
N TYR A 123 4.88 16.30 29.91
CA TYR A 123 6.33 16.28 30.03
C TYR A 123 6.77 16.69 31.44
N THR A 124 7.52 15.82 32.10
CA THR A 124 8.01 16.02 33.47
C THR A 124 9.53 15.87 33.55
N GLY A 125 10.25 16.45 32.58
CA GLY A 125 11.71 16.48 32.61
C GLY A 125 12.28 17.54 33.55
N GLN A 126 13.59 17.46 33.82
CA GLN A 126 14.28 18.39 34.73
C GLN A 126 14.46 19.81 34.17
N LYS A 127 14.31 19.97 32.85
CA LYS A 127 14.44 21.25 32.12
C LYS A 127 13.22 21.40 31.21
N PRO A 128 12.89 22.62 30.73
CA PRO A 128 11.86 22.81 29.72
C PRO A 128 12.09 21.93 28.47
N PHE A 129 11.01 21.49 27.83
CA PHE A 129 11.10 20.67 26.62
C PHE A 129 11.78 21.47 25.49
N PRO A 130 12.93 21.01 24.93
CA PRO A 130 13.77 21.85 24.09
C PRO A 130 13.50 21.71 22.58
N TYR A 131 12.56 20.87 22.16
CA TYR A 131 12.32 20.55 20.75
C TYR A 131 10.94 21.02 20.29
N SER A 132 10.79 21.21 18.97
CA SER A 132 9.50 21.56 18.38
C SER A 132 8.50 20.41 18.51
N THR A 133 7.22 20.79 18.62
CA THR A 133 6.08 19.87 18.60
C THR A 133 5.48 19.72 17.20
N ASP A 134 5.97 20.46 16.21
CA ASP A 134 5.54 20.37 14.81
C ASP A 134 6.31 19.24 14.10
N LEU A 135 5.56 18.29 13.52
CA LEU A 135 6.11 17.22 12.68
C LEU A 135 6.93 17.77 11.51
N PHE A 136 6.47 18.85 10.89
CA PHE A 136 7.04 19.35 9.64
C PHE A 136 8.41 20.00 9.82
N GLU A 137 8.73 20.49 11.02
CA GLU A 137 10.08 20.99 11.33
C GLU A 137 11.15 19.89 11.28
N LEU A 138 10.77 18.61 11.43
CA LEU A 138 11.72 17.49 11.30
C LEU A 138 12.26 17.33 9.87
N TYR A 139 11.62 17.92 8.86
CA TYR A 139 12.08 17.89 7.47
C TYR A 139 13.17 18.94 7.17
N GLY A 140 13.49 19.81 8.14
CA GLY A 140 14.51 20.85 7.98
C GLY A 140 14.19 21.80 6.82
N ALA A 141 15.13 21.95 5.89
CA ALA A 141 14.97 22.83 4.73
C ALA A 141 13.76 22.49 3.84
N ASN A 142 13.22 21.27 3.93
CA ASN A 142 12.07 20.83 3.14
C ASN A 142 10.72 20.97 3.86
N GLN A 143 10.64 21.65 5.01
CA GLN A 143 9.41 21.74 5.83
C GLN A 143 8.19 22.28 5.06
N ASP A 144 8.38 23.27 4.20
CA ASP A 144 7.27 23.91 3.47
C ASP A 144 6.75 22.97 2.37
N LEU A 145 7.67 22.36 1.61
CA LEU A 145 7.35 21.35 0.60
C LEU A 145 6.67 20.13 1.23
N ALA A 146 7.17 19.68 2.38
CA ALA A 146 6.59 18.59 3.15
C ALA A 146 5.13 18.88 3.53
N ARG A 147 4.85 20.10 4.01
CA ARG A 147 3.50 20.53 4.39
C ARG A 147 2.56 20.61 3.18
N GLU A 148 3.07 21.06 2.03
CA GLU A 148 2.31 21.13 0.78
C GLU A 148 1.96 19.75 0.24
N ILE A 149 2.87 18.78 0.31
CA ILE A 149 2.66 17.45 -0.30
C ILE A 149 1.90 16.50 0.64
N MET A 150 2.29 16.41 1.91
CA MET A 150 1.77 15.37 2.81
C MET A 150 0.45 15.74 3.49
N GLY A 151 0.09 17.03 3.52
CA GLY A 151 -1.18 17.51 4.08
C GLY A 151 -2.30 17.66 3.05
N ARG A 152 -2.07 17.28 1.79
CA ARG A 152 -3.00 17.50 0.68
C ARG A 152 -3.45 16.18 0.05
N PRO A 153 -4.57 16.16 -0.69
CA PRO A 153 -4.95 15.00 -1.48
C PRO A 153 -3.80 14.55 -2.38
N TYR A 154 -3.56 13.24 -2.42
CA TYR A 154 -2.56 12.68 -3.33
C TYR A 154 -3.03 12.85 -4.79
N LYS A 155 -2.08 12.95 -5.72
CA LYS A 155 -2.36 12.97 -7.15
C LYS A 155 -2.49 11.54 -7.66
N ILE A 156 -3.62 11.21 -8.28
CA ILE A 156 -3.79 9.96 -9.04
C ILE A 156 -3.56 10.24 -10.53
N VAL A 157 -2.82 9.34 -11.20
CA VAL A 157 -2.74 9.28 -12.67
C VAL A 157 -3.64 8.14 -13.10
N ASP A 158 -4.89 8.48 -13.45
CA ASP A 158 -5.91 7.50 -13.83
C ASP A 158 -5.89 7.27 -15.34
N LEU A 159 -5.29 6.14 -15.76
CA LEU A 159 -5.22 5.76 -17.17
C LEU A 159 -6.60 5.49 -17.78
N THR A 160 -7.62 5.19 -16.98
CA THR A 160 -8.98 4.96 -17.50
C THR A 160 -9.63 6.26 -17.99
N GLN A 161 -9.22 7.41 -17.45
CA GLN A 161 -9.70 8.72 -17.84
C GLN A 161 -8.80 9.41 -18.87
N ALA A 162 -7.53 9.03 -18.95
CA ALA A 162 -6.60 9.57 -19.95
C ALA A 162 -6.98 9.12 -21.36
N SER A 163 -7.05 10.04 -22.33
CA SER A 163 -7.27 9.65 -23.72
C SER A 163 -6.00 9.05 -24.34
N ASP A 164 -6.15 8.14 -25.30
CA ASP A 164 -5.01 7.52 -25.97
C ASP A 164 -4.16 8.57 -26.71
N GLU A 165 -4.77 9.62 -27.24
CA GLU A 165 -4.06 10.73 -27.89
C GLU A 165 -3.22 11.56 -26.91
N GLU A 166 -3.62 11.64 -25.64
CA GLU A 166 -2.79 12.25 -24.60
C GLU A 166 -1.63 11.34 -24.21
N LEU A 167 -1.87 10.03 -24.10
CA LEU A 167 -0.82 9.06 -23.77
C LEU A 167 0.26 9.01 -24.87
N LYS A 168 -0.13 9.10 -26.14
CA LYS A 168 0.80 9.14 -27.29
C LYS A 168 1.74 10.35 -27.30
N LYS A 169 1.45 11.41 -26.53
CA LYS A 169 2.35 12.58 -26.39
C LYS A 169 3.57 12.26 -25.53
N TYR A 170 3.48 11.27 -24.65
CA TYR A 170 4.59 10.85 -23.81
C TYR A 170 5.50 9.89 -24.58
N PHE A 171 6.78 10.23 -24.60
CA PHE A 171 7.76 9.49 -25.38
C PHE A 171 8.06 8.10 -24.80
N TRP A 172 8.61 8.05 -23.58
CA TRP A 172 8.92 6.79 -22.89
C TRP A 172 7.70 6.18 -22.18
N PHE A 173 6.88 6.99 -21.54
CA PHE A 173 5.75 6.49 -20.75
C PHE A 173 4.55 6.08 -21.61
N GLY A 174 4.38 6.65 -22.81
CA GLY A 174 3.17 6.49 -23.61
C GLY A 174 2.91 5.04 -24.02
N ALA A 175 3.95 4.32 -24.47
CA ALA A 175 3.81 2.91 -24.86
C ALA A 175 3.41 2.02 -23.68
N ALA A 176 4.09 2.17 -22.54
CA ALA A 176 3.77 1.43 -21.31
C ALA A 176 2.34 1.75 -20.83
N ALA A 177 1.95 3.02 -20.85
CA ALA A 177 0.64 3.45 -20.41
C ALA A 177 -0.48 2.91 -21.31
N LEU A 178 -0.31 2.94 -22.63
CA LEU A 178 -1.28 2.38 -23.58
C LEU A 178 -1.43 0.86 -23.40
N ILE A 179 -0.30 0.14 -23.31
CA ILE A 179 -0.32 -1.30 -23.07
C ILE A 179 -1.00 -1.62 -21.74
N ALA A 180 -0.61 -0.96 -20.64
CA ALA A 180 -1.21 -1.19 -19.33
C ALA A 180 -2.72 -0.85 -19.29
N LYS A 181 -3.13 0.21 -19.98
CA LYS A 181 -4.54 0.64 -20.05
C LYS A 181 -5.41 -0.42 -20.74
N HIS A 182 -4.93 -0.99 -21.84
CA HIS A 182 -5.70 -1.88 -22.72
C HIS A 182 -5.35 -3.35 -22.56
N ILE A 183 -4.54 -3.73 -21.56
CA ILE A 183 -4.06 -5.10 -21.38
C ILE A 183 -5.20 -6.13 -21.28
N LYS A 184 -6.36 -5.70 -20.77
CA LYS A 184 -7.56 -6.53 -20.60
C LYS A 184 -8.56 -6.41 -21.74
N ASP A 185 -8.23 -5.68 -22.80
CA ASP A 185 -9.10 -5.60 -23.97
C ASP A 185 -9.25 -6.98 -24.62
N PRO A 186 -10.37 -7.25 -25.32
CA PRO A 186 -10.59 -8.55 -25.97
C PRO A 186 -9.54 -8.92 -27.04
N ASP A 187 -8.75 -7.95 -27.50
CA ASP A 187 -7.60 -8.15 -28.38
C ASP A 187 -6.64 -6.97 -28.24
N ILE A 188 -5.42 -7.22 -27.76
CA ILE A 188 -4.39 -6.19 -27.55
C ILE A 188 -3.71 -5.76 -28.86
N LEU A 189 -3.83 -6.54 -29.94
CA LEU A 189 -3.04 -6.33 -31.15
C LEU A 189 -3.17 -4.92 -31.77
N PRO A 190 -4.35 -4.28 -31.82
CA PRO A 190 -4.48 -2.89 -32.28
C PRO A 190 -3.67 -1.91 -31.43
N THR A 191 -3.70 -2.06 -30.11
CA THR A 191 -2.93 -1.23 -29.17
C THR A 191 -1.43 -1.49 -29.31
N LEU A 192 -1.01 -2.75 -29.49
CA LEU A 192 0.38 -3.09 -29.72
C LEU A 192 0.95 -2.38 -30.95
N LYS A 193 0.20 -2.31 -32.05
CA LYS A 193 0.66 -1.59 -33.26
C LYS A 193 0.96 -0.12 -32.96
N VAL A 194 0.10 0.53 -32.18
CA VAL A 194 0.30 1.91 -31.71
C VAL A 194 1.53 2.01 -30.79
N ALA A 195 1.71 1.05 -29.87
CA ALA A 195 2.88 1.01 -28.98
C ALA A 195 4.19 0.82 -29.76
N ILE A 196 4.18 0.00 -30.82
CA ILE A 196 5.31 -0.20 -31.72
C ILE A 196 5.69 1.09 -32.45
N ASP A 197 4.73 1.90 -32.88
CA ASP A 197 5.03 3.21 -33.45
C ASP A 197 5.73 4.15 -32.45
N LEU A 198 5.40 4.05 -31.16
CA LEU A 198 6.10 4.78 -30.11
C LEU A 198 7.50 4.22 -29.90
N PHE A 199 7.67 2.90 -29.75
CA PHE A 199 8.98 2.28 -29.62
C PHE A 199 9.92 2.64 -30.78
N ARG A 200 9.43 2.63 -32.03
CA ARG A 200 10.20 3.08 -33.20
C ARG A 200 10.72 4.50 -33.07
N LYS A 201 9.90 5.41 -32.55
CA LYS A 201 10.35 6.79 -32.32
C LYS A 201 11.49 6.83 -31.30
N ILE A 202 11.43 5.99 -30.26
CA ILE A 202 12.48 5.83 -29.25
C ILE A 202 13.76 5.24 -29.87
N GLU A 203 13.66 4.19 -30.68
CA GLU A 203 14.80 3.57 -31.38
C GLU A 203 15.55 4.61 -32.23
N ASN A 204 14.79 5.46 -32.95
CA ASN A 204 15.35 6.49 -33.81
C ASN A 204 16.07 7.64 -33.07
N LEU A 205 15.87 7.80 -31.75
CA LEU A 205 16.66 8.76 -30.95
C LEU A 205 18.04 8.22 -30.56
N GLY A 206 18.32 6.94 -30.80
CA GLY A 206 19.62 6.34 -30.50
C GLY A 206 19.86 6.04 -29.01
N GLU A 207 18.80 6.08 -28.18
CA GLU A 207 18.86 5.73 -26.75
C GLU A 207 18.85 4.21 -26.55
N LYS A 208 19.94 3.55 -26.99
CA LYS A 208 20.03 2.09 -27.03
C LYS A 208 20.17 1.42 -25.66
N GLN A 209 20.61 2.15 -24.64
CA GLN A 209 20.99 1.59 -23.34
C GLN A 209 19.81 0.95 -22.59
N TYR A 210 18.57 1.37 -22.86
CA TYR A 210 17.39 0.92 -22.12
C TYR A 210 16.27 0.36 -23.01
N ILE A 211 16.36 0.56 -24.33
CA ILE A 211 15.22 0.33 -25.20
C ILE A 211 14.93 -1.14 -25.44
N GLU A 212 15.96 -1.98 -25.61
CA GLU A 212 15.78 -3.41 -25.80
C GLU A 212 15.13 -4.05 -24.57
N GLU A 213 15.59 -3.69 -23.37
CA GLU A 213 15.01 -4.15 -22.11
C GLU A 213 13.57 -3.65 -21.95
N TYR A 214 13.32 -2.37 -22.25
CA TYR A 214 11.99 -1.79 -22.15
C TYR A 214 10.98 -2.48 -23.08
N ILE A 215 11.37 -2.69 -24.35
CA ILE A 215 10.57 -3.45 -25.32
C ILE A 215 10.34 -4.87 -24.81
N TYR A 216 11.41 -5.57 -24.41
CA TYR A 216 11.31 -6.97 -23.99
C TYR A 216 10.39 -7.17 -22.77
N VAL A 217 10.52 -6.32 -21.74
CA VAL A 217 9.64 -6.36 -20.56
C VAL A 217 8.19 -6.07 -20.94
N THR A 218 7.96 -5.08 -21.81
CA THR A 218 6.60 -4.75 -22.26
C THR A 218 5.97 -5.90 -23.03
N LEU A 219 6.71 -6.51 -23.97
CA LEU A 219 6.21 -7.63 -24.77
C LEU A 219 6.00 -8.88 -23.92
N SER A 220 6.89 -9.16 -22.96
CA SER A 220 6.72 -10.27 -22.01
C SER A 220 5.43 -10.10 -21.20
N TYR A 221 5.17 -8.88 -20.71
CA TYR A 221 3.92 -8.57 -20.01
C TYR A 221 2.68 -8.76 -20.91
N VAL A 222 2.75 -8.36 -22.18
CA VAL A 222 1.64 -8.58 -23.13
C VAL A 222 1.41 -10.07 -23.39
N VAL A 223 2.47 -10.85 -23.57
CA VAL A 223 2.40 -12.31 -23.78
C VAL A 223 1.76 -13.01 -22.59
N GLU A 224 2.10 -12.59 -21.37
CA GLU A 224 1.60 -13.17 -20.12
C GLU A 224 0.16 -12.76 -19.80
N ALA A 225 -0.20 -11.48 -19.98
CA ALA A 225 -1.42 -10.92 -19.41
C ALA A 225 -2.52 -10.57 -20.41
N ALA A 226 -2.23 -10.48 -21.70
CA ALA A 226 -3.17 -9.99 -22.70
C ALA A 226 -3.89 -11.11 -23.48
N GLU A 227 -5.11 -10.82 -23.91
CA GLU A 227 -5.77 -11.63 -24.93
C GLU A 227 -5.24 -11.25 -26.32
N ILE A 228 -4.75 -12.25 -27.06
CA ILE A 228 -4.13 -12.07 -28.39
C ILE A 228 -4.80 -13.04 -29.35
N LYS A 229 -5.68 -12.51 -30.19
CA LYS A 229 -6.45 -13.34 -31.14
C LYS A 229 -5.59 -13.93 -32.24
N ASP A 230 -4.60 -13.17 -32.70
CA ASP A 230 -3.71 -13.55 -33.79
C ASP A 230 -2.25 -13.47 -33.34
N LYS A 231 -1.74 -14.60 -32.84
CA LYS A 231 -0.37 -14.74 -32.34
C LYS A 231 0.67 -14.64 -33.45
N GLU A 232 0.34 -15.03 -34.68
CA GLU A 232 1.25 -14.91 -35.83
C GLU A 232 1.40 -13.45 -36.23
N ALA A 233 0.28 -12.74 -36.36
CA ALA A 233 0.30 -11.30 -36.64
C ALA A 233 0.99 -10.50 -35.53
N PHE A 234 0.88 -10.92 -34.27
CA PHE A 234 1.63 -10.32 -33.16
C PHE A 234 3.14 -10.38 -33.39
N ILE A 235 3.67 -11.58 -33.62
CA ILE A 235 5.12 -11.79 -33.85
C ILE A 235 5.58 -11.06 -35.11
N GLU A 236 4.79 -11.09 -36.18
CA GLU A 236 5.09 -10.36 -37.41
C GLU A 236 5.12 -8.85 -37.19
N THR A 237 4.20 -8.31 -36.37
CA THR A 237 4.17 -6.88 -36.04
C THR A 237 5.45 -6.48 -35.30
N ILE A 238 5.92 -7.29 -34.35
CA ILE A 238 7.19 -7.05 -33.63
C ILE A 238 8.36 -7.06 -34.62
N ARG A 239 8.52 -8.13 -35.41
CA ARG A 239 9.65 -8.28 -36.34
C ARG A 239 9.72 -7.17 -37.39
N LYS A 240 8.57 -6.71 -37.89
CA LYS A 240 8.52 -5.59 -38.86
C LYS A 240 8.69 -4.23 -38.19
N GLY A 241 8.26 -4.13 -36.94
CA GLY A 241 8.16 -2.89 -36.19
C GLY A 241 9.45 -2.48 -35.50
N LEU A 242 10.18 -3.43 -34.94
CA LEU A 242 11.24 -3.15 -33.98
C LEU A 242 12.58 -3.70 -34.48
N THR A 243 13.64 -2.95 -34.23
CA THR A 243 15.00 -3.29 -34.69
C THR A 243 15.97 -3.61 -33.56
N GLU A 244 15.71 -3.13 -32.35
CA GLU A 244 16.62 -3.28 -31.21
C GLU A 244 16.35 -4.56 -30.40
N ILE A 245 15.20 -5.23 -30.61
CA ILE A 245 14.94 -6.55 -30.01
C ILE A 245 15.46 -7.66 -30.93
N ASN A 246 16.30 -8.55 -30.38
CA ASN A 246 16.88 -9.66 -31.13
C ASN A 246 15.91 -10.84 -31.31
N GLU A 247 16.21 -11.70 -32.28
CA GLU A 247 15.37 -12.84 -32.63
C GLU A 247 15.26 -13.87 -31.50
N ASP A 248 16.31 -14.08 -30.71
CA ASP A 248 16.31 -15.04 -29.59
C ASP A 248 15.26 -14.66 -28.52
N LYS A 249 15.14 -13.36 -28.22
CA LYS A 249 14.10 -12.84 -27.32
C LYS A 249 12.71 -12.98 -27.89
N ILE A 250 12.52 -12.71 -29.19
CA ILE A 250 11.23 -12.92 -29.86
C ILE A 250 10.84 -14.41 -29.82
N MET A 251 11.79 -15.31 -30.07
CA MET A 251 11.56 -16.74 -29.99
C MET A 251 11.20 -17.20 -28.58
N THR A 252 11.85 -16.64 -27.55
CA THR A 252 11.51 -16.91 -26.15
C THR A 252 10.05 -16.56 -25.83
N LEU A 253 9.55 -15.41 -26.32
CA LEU A 253 8.15 -15.01 -26.18
C LEU A 253 7.19 -16.00 -26.88
N ALA A 254 7.56 -16.48 -28.07
CA ALA A 254 6.75 -17.45 -28.81
C ALA A 254 6.75 -18.84 -28.13
N GLU A 255 7.87 -19.25 -27.53
CA GLU A 255 7.98 -20.49 -26.78
C GLU A 255 7.09 -20.50 -25.53
N GLN A 256 6.96 -19.36 -24.84
CA GLN A 256 6.05 -19.21 -23.71
C GLN A 256 4.61 -19.58 -24.09
N TRP A 257 4.10 -19.08 -25.21
CA TRP A 257 2.76 -19.46 -25.68
C TRP A 257 2.63 -20.93 -26.07
N LYS A 258 3.69 -21.52 -26.63
CA LYS A 258 3.68 -22.94 -26.97
C LYS A 258 3.56 -23.77 -25.70
N GLN A 259 4.26 -23.40 -24.64
CA GLN A 259 4.17 -24.05 -23.33
C GLN A 259 2.79 -23.85 -22.70
N GLU A 260 2.28 -22.62 -22.66
CA GLU A 260 0.93 -22.32 -22.14
C GLU A 260 -0.16 -23.05 -22.92
N GLY A 261 -0.05 -23.12 -24.25
CA GLY A 261 -0.99 -23.83 -25.11
C GLY A 261 -0.96 -25.34 -24.87
N LEU A 262 0.23 -25.92 -24.69
CA LEU A 262 0.39 -27.32 -24.33
C LEU A 262 -0.21 -27.62 -22.95
N GLU A 263 0.00 -26.73 -21.97
CA GLU A 263 -0.58 -26.86 -20.64
C GLU A 263 -2.11 -26.75 -20.65
N LYS A 264 -2.67 -25.74 -21.33
CA LYS A 264 -4.12 -25.60 -21.52
C LYS A 264 -4.72 -26.82 -22.23
N GLY A 265 -4.07 -27.31 -23.28
CA GLY A 265 -4.51 -28.53 -23.99
C GLY A 265 -4.50 -29.77 -23.10
N ARG A 266 -3.49 -29.94 -22.25
CA ARG A 266 -3.45 -31.02 -21.24
C ARG A 266 -4.61 -30.90 -20.24
N LEU A 267 -4.89 -29.69 -19.75
CA LEU A 267 -6.01 -29.41 -18.84
C LEU A 267 -7.37 -29.68 -19.50
N GLU A 268 -7.56 -29.30 -20.77
CA GLU A 268 -8.80 -29.57 -21.52
C GLU A 268 -9.02 -31.07 -21.76
N ILE A 269 -7.96 -31.80 -22.12
CA ILE A 269 -8.01 -33.27 -22.24
C ILE A 269 -8.38 -33.88 -20.88
N ALA A 270 -7.75 -33.44 -19.80
CA ALA A 270 -8.07 -33.89 -18.45
C ALA A 270 -9.54 -33.62 -18.08
N ARG A 271 -10.04 -32.41 -18.32
CA ARG A 271 -11.47 -32.06 -18.12
C ARG A 271 -12.40 -32.97 -18.93
N SER A 272 -12.10 -33.21 -20.21
CA SER A 272 -12.93 -34.10 -21.02
C SER A 272 -12.91 -35.55 -20.52
N MET A 273 -11.77 -36.03 -20.00
CA MET A 273 -11.65 -37.37 -19.42
C MET A 273 -12.40 -37.47 -18.09
N ILE A 274 -12.32 -36.46 -17.23
CA ILE A 274 -13.11 -36.37 -15.98
C ILE A 274 -14.60 -36.43 -16.29
N LEU A 275 -15.08 -35.63 -17.25
CA LEU A 275 -16.50 -35.62 -17.67
C LEU A 275 -16.99 -36.97 -18.21
N LYS A 276 -16.08 -37.79 -18.76
CA LYS A 276 -16.38 -39.14 -19.27
C LYS A 276 -16.20 -40.23 -18.21
N GLY A 277 -15.88 -39.88 -16.96
CA GLY A 277 -15.75 -40.80 -15.84
C GLY A 277 -14.46 -41.63 -15.85
N PHE A 278 -13.39 -41.15 -16.48
CA PHE A 278 -12.08 -41.81 -16.40
C PHE A 278 -11.48 -41.65 -15.00
N ASP A 279 -10.75 -42.67 -14.56
CA ASP A 279 -10.05 -42.66 -13.27
C ASP A 279 -8.90 -41.64 -13.24
N THR A 280 -8.68 -41.01 -12.08
CA THR A 280 -7.66 -40.00 -11.85
C THR A 280 -6.25 -40.48 -12.23
N GLN A 281 -5.91 -41.74 -11.97
CA GLN A 281 -4.60 -42.29 -12.31
C GLN A 281 -4.40 -42.35 -13.83
N ILE A 282 -5.44 -42.74 -14.58
CA ILE A 282 -5.42 -42.79 -16.05
C ILE A 282 -5.31 -41.37 -16.62
N ILE A 283 -6.00 -40.40 -16.02
CA ILE A 283 -5.92 -38.98 -16.45
C ILE A 283 -4.50 -38.44 -16.27
N MET A 284 -3.86 -38.71 -15.14
CA MET A 284 -2.48 -38.30 -14.87
C MET A 284 -1.49 -38.97 -15.81
N GLU A 285 -1.64 -40.26 -16.10
CA GLU A 285 -0.75 -40.98 -17.04
C GLU A 285 -0.87 -40.46 -18.48
N VAL A 286 -2.07 -40.10 -18.93
CA VAL A 286 -2.32 -39.64 -20.31
C VAL A 286 -1.96 -38.17 -20.50
N THR A 287 -2.24 -37.32 -19.51
CA THR A 287 -2.01 -35.87 -19.62
C THR A 287 -0.68 -35.45 -19.04
N GLY A 288 -0.05 -36.25 -18.18
CA GLY A 288 1.18 -35.90 -17.46
C GLY A 288 1.00 -34.78 -16.43
N LEU A 289 -0.25 -34.49 -16.03
CA LEU A 289 -0.56 -33.52 -14.97
C LEU A 289 -0.30 -34.10 -13.59
N SER A 290 0.02 -33.23 -12.62
CA SER A 290 0.16 -33.62 -11.22
C SER A 290 -1.20 -33.97 -10.60
N GLN A 291 -1.18 -34.72 -9.49
CA GLN A 291 -2.40 -35.06 -8.76
C GLN A 291 -3.13 -33.81 -8.25
N GLU A 292 -2.40 -32.78 -7.84
CA GLU A 292 -2.94 -31.49 -7.40
C GLU A 292 -3.69 -30.80 -8.55
N GLN A 293 -3.07 -30.69 -9.73
CA GLN A 293 -3.68 -30.10 -10.92
C GLN A 293 -4.95 -30.84 -11.36
N VAL A 294 -4.98 -32.17 -11.28
CA VAL A 294 -6.19 -32.95 -11.62
C VAL A 294 -7.28 -32.79 -10.56
N SER A 295 -6.91 -32.68 -9.28
CA SER A 295 -7.87 -32.50 -8.18
C SER A 295 -8.57 -31.13 -8.25
N GLU A 296 -7.85 -30.08 -8.64
CA GLU A 296 -8.41 -28.75 -8.87
C GLU A 296 -9.44 -28.71 -10.00
N LEU A 297 -9.38 -29.66 -10.95
CA LEU A 297 -10.33 -29.76 -12.07
C LEU A 297 -11.63 -30.49 -11.72
N ILE A 298 -11.70 -31.15 -10.57
CA ILE A 298 -12.85 -31.93 -10.10
C ILE A 298 -13.83 -31.06 -9.29
N HIS A 299 -13.39 -29.88 -8.84
CA HIS A 299 -14.17 -28.89 -8.07
C HIS A 299 -14.72 -27.77 -8.96
#